data_AF-A0A3Q8D8L9-F1
#
_entry.id   AF-A0A3Q8D8L9-F1
#
_cell.length_a   1.000
_cell.length_b   1.000
_cell.length_c   1.000
_cell.angle_alpha   90.00
_cell.angle_beta   90.00
_cell.angle_gamma   90.00
#
_symmetry.space_group_name_H-M   'P 1'
#
loop_
_entity.id
_entity.type
_entity.pdbx_description
1 polymer ?
#
loop_
_entity_poly.entity_id
_entity_poly.type
_entity_poly.pdbx_seq_one_letter_code
_entity_poly.pdbx_strand_id
1 'polypeptide(L)'
;MASGEITRYVVTITFHEDSLTEINELNNHLTRAGFLLTLTDDDGNVHELGTNTFGLISAQSPDEVKALAAGLAESALDKMPEVSVVTWDEWDLSGQ
;
A
#
# COMPACT_ATOMS: atom_id res chain seq x y z
N MET A 1 -12.98 19.42 7.52
CA MET A 1 -11.63 19.59 6.96
C MET A 1 -10.70 18.90 7.93
N ALA A 2 -10.36 17.63 7.71
CA ALA A 2 -9.39 16.94 8.56
C ALA A 2 -8.00 17.40 8.10
N SER A 3 -7.44 18.37 8.81
CA SER A 3 -6.03 18.74 8.68
C SER A 3 -5.21 17.67 9.41
N GLY A 4 -5.24 16.43 8.90
CA GLY A 4 -4.44 15.33 9.44
C GLY A 4 -2.96 15.58 9.15
N GLU A 5 -2.10 15.17 10.07
CA GLU A 5 -0.66 15.08 9.80
C GLU A 5 -0.45 14.19 8.58
N ILE A 6 0.42 14.60 7.65
CA ILE A 6 0.70 13.80 6.46
C ILE A 6 1.61 12.65 6.88
N THR A 7 1.11 11.43 6.76
CA THR A 7 1.84 10.21 7.13
C THR A 7 2.19 9.41 5.88
N ARG A 8 3.38 8.79 5.90
CA ARG A 8 3.80 7.78 4.91
C ARG A 8 3.39 6.41 5.43
N TYR A 9 2.50 5.75 4.72
CA TYR A 9 2.05 4.39 5.03
C TYR A 9 2.67 3.37 4.09
N VAL A 10 2.91 2.19 4.61
CA VAL A 10 3.21 0.98 3.84
C VAL A 10 2.04 0.03 3.97
N VAL A 11 1.50 -0.38 2.83
CA VAL A 11 0.31 -1.22 2.71
C VAL A 11 0.70 -2.53 2.05
N THR A 12 0.50 -3.63 2.77
CA THR A 12 0.77 -4.98 2.27
C THR A 12 -0.55 -5.71 2.04
N ILE A 13 -0.67 -6.31 0.86
CA ILE A 13 -1.85 -7.06 0.45
C ILE A 13 -1.47 -8.53 0.37
N THR A 14 -2.17 -9.36 1.13
CA THR A 14 -1.93 -10.81 1.19
C THR A 14 -3.14 -11.55 0.65
N PHE A 15 -2.90 -12.35 -0.39
CA PHE A 15 -3.92 -13.18 -1.04
C PHE A 15 -3.27 -14.43 -1.61
N HIS A 16 -4.08 -15.46 -1.87
CA HIS A 16 -3.61 -16.61 -2.63
C HIS A 16 -3.44 -16.19 -4.08
N GLU A 17 -2.20 -16.21 -4.59
CA GLU A 17 -1.88 -15.84 -5.95
C GLU A 17 -2.13 -17.04 -6.88
N ASP A 18 -3.19 -16.98 -7.69
CA ASP A 18 -3.51 -18.02 -8.67
C ASP A 18 -2.81 -17.76 -10.01
N SER A 19 -2.50 -16.49 -10.31
CA SER A 19 -1.88 -16.07 -11.57
C SER A 19 -1.11 -14.74 -11.49
N LEU A 20 -0.14 -14.56 -12.40
CA LEU A 20 0.55 -13.27 -12.58
C LEU A 20 -0.38 -12.15 -13.06
N THR A 21 -1.53 -12.48 -13.63
CA THR A 21 -2.53 -11.49 -14.06
C THR A 21 -3.09 -10.73 -12.86
N GLU A 22 -3.35 -11.42 -11.75
CA GLU A 22 -3.88 -10.80 -10.53
C GLU A 22 -2.91 -9.78 -9.93
N ILE A 23 -1.61 -10.11 -9.92
CA ILE A 23 -0.55 -9.18 -9.47
C ILE A 23 -0.55 -7.92 -10.35
N ASN A 24 -0.70 -8.08 -11.66
CA ASN A 24 -0.74 -6.95 -12.59
C ASN A 24 -1.99 -6.09 -12.42
N GLU A 25 -3.17 -6.69 -12.26
CA GLU A 25 -4.41 -5.96 -12.02
C GLU A 25 -4.35 -5.21 -10.69
N LEU A 26 -3.84 -5.85 -9.64
CA LEU A 26 -3.65 -5.21 -8.34
C LEU A 26 -2.74 -3.99 -8.44
N ASN A 27 -1.58 -4.14 -9.08
CA ASN A 27 -0.64 -3.03 -9.32
C ASN A 27 -1.31 -1.90 -10.11
N ASN A 28 -2.05 -2.22 -11.17
CA ASN A 28 -2.74 -1.23 -12.00
C ASN A 28 -3.80 -0.45 -11.23
N HIS A 29 -4.60 -1.13 -10.41
CA HIS A 29 -5.64 -0.51 -9.59
C HIS A 29 -5.05 0.43 -8.54
N LEU A 30 -4.05 -0.05 -7.79
CA LEU A 30 -3.48 0.74 -6.70
C LEU A 30 -2.65 1.92 -7.22
N THR A 31 -1.81 1.72 -8.23
CA THR A 31 -1.01 2.83 -8.80
C THR A 31 -1.90 3.91 -9.42
N ARG A 32 -3.02 3.53 -10.06
CA ARG A 32 -4.01 4.49 -10.57
C ARG A 32 -4.69 5.28 -9.45
N ALA A 33 -4.85 4.68 -8.27
CA ALA A 33 -5.37 5.33 -7.08
C ALA A 33 -4.33 6.19 -6.33
N GLY A 34 -3.10 6.28 -6.84
CA GLY A 34 -2.03 7.10 -6.26
C GLY A 34 -1.13 6.38 -5.27
N PHE A 35 -1.25 5.05 -5.14
CA PHE A 35 -0.29 4.26 -4.39
C PHE A 35 1.04 4.14 -5.16
N LEU A 36 2.13 4.05 -4.42
CA LEU A 36 3.49 4.06 -4.92
C LEU A 36 4.11 2.67 -4.79
N LEU A 37 4.99 2.29 -5.72
CA LEU A 37 5.79 1.06 -5.61
C LEU A 37 7.11 1.28 -4.86
N THR A 38 7.47 2.55 -4.68
CA THR A 38 8.66 2.99 -3.98
C THR A 38 8.30 4.09 -3.00
N LEU A 39 9.06 4.18 -1.92
CA LEU A 39 9.04 5.34 -1.03
C LEU A 39 10.44 5.95 -0.95
N THR A 40 10.47 7.26 -0.73
CA THR A 40 11.71 8.00 -0.55
C THR A 40 11.85 8.36 0.91
N ASP A 41 12.97 8.00 1.52
CA ASP A 41 13.27 8.36 2.91
C ASP A 41 13.70 9.83 3.02
N ASP A 42 13.92 10.32 4.24
CA ASP A 42 14.23 11.73 4.49
C ASP A 42 15.64 12.16 4.03
N ASP A 43 16.56 11.21 3.81
CA ASP A 43 17.86 11.44 3.17
C ASP A 43 17.77 11.45 1.62
N GLY A 44 16.62 11.07 1.07
CA GLY A 44 16.37 11.09 -0.38
C GLY A 44 16.69 9.78 -1.10
N ASN A 45 16.95 8.68 -0.39
CA ASN A 45 17.15 7.37 -0.97
C ASN A 45 15.79 6.74 -1.33
N VAL A 46 15.76 6.05 -2.47
CA VAL A 46 14.55 5.38 -2.96
C VAL A 46 14.58 3.93 -2.51
N HIS A 47 13.52 3.49 -1.86
CA HIS A 47 13.32 2.12 -1.40
C HIS A 47 12.22 1.44 -2.21
N GLU A 48 12.53 0.26 -2.75
CA GLU A 48 11.53 -0.62 -3.36
C GLU A 48 10.77 -1.37 -2.25
N LEU A 49 9.44 -1.40 -2.33
CA LEU A 49 8.60 -1.97 -1.27
C LEU A 49 8.37 -3.47 -1.43
N GLY A 50 8.65 -4.03 -2.59
CA GLY A 50 8.48 -5.45 -2.90
C GLY A 50 7.10 -5.80 -3.46
N THR A 51 6.87 -7.09 -3.70
CA THR A 51 5.64 -7.60 -4.30
C THR A 51 4.45 -7.39 -3.36
N ASN A 52 3.31 -7.00 -3.93
CA ASN A 52 2.05 -6.77 -3.20
C ASN A 52 2.16 -5.76 -2.05
N THR A 53 3.19 -4.91 -2.07
CA THR A 53 3.43 -3.88 -1.06
C THR A 53 3.51 -2.51 -1.71
N PHE A 54 2.83 -1.53 -1.12
CA PHE A 54 2.58 -0.23 -1.72
C PHE A 54 2.71 0.89 -0.70
N GLY A 55 3.23 2.03 -1.14
CA GLY A 55 3.34 3.25 -0.36
C GLY A 55 2.13 4.13 -0.56
N LEU A 56 1.69 4.83 0.49
CA LEU A 56 0.68 5.88 0.37
C LEU A 56 1.06 7.06 1.28
N ILE A 57 1.14 8.25 0.69
CA ILE A 57 1.33 9.50 1.44
C ILE A 57 -0.03 10.15 1.61
N SER A 58 -0.58 10.12 2.83
CA SER A 58 -1.95 10.60 3.08
C SER A 58 -2.10 11.18 4.48
N ALA A 59 -3.05 12.11 4.62
CA ALA A 59 -3.52 12.63 5.91
C ALA A 59 -4.66 11.80 6.52
N GLN A 60 -5.06 10.72 5.84
CA GLN A 60 -6.08 9.79 6.31
C GLN A 60 -5.56 8.92 7.46
N SER A 61 -6.48 8.47 8.30
CA SER A 61 -6.19 7.54 9.39
C SER A 61 -5.78 6.16 8.84
N PRO A 62 -5.03 5.34 9.60
CA PRO A 62 -4.66 3.99 9.19
C PRO A 62 -5.86 3.12 8.77
N ASP A 63 -6.97 3.22 9.50
CA ASP A 63 -8.21 2.49 9.18
C ASP A 63 -8.85 2.94 7.85
N GLU A 64 -8.78 4.24 7.54
CA GLU A 64 -9.29 4.79 6.28
C GLU A 64 -8.41 4.34 5.10
N VAL A 65 -7.08 4.33 5.29
CA VAL A 65 -6.13 3.79 4.31
C VAL A 65 -6.36 2.30 4.08
N LYS A 66 -6.55 1.54 5.17
CA LYS A 66 -6.86 0.10 5.09
C LYS A 66 -8.16 -0.15 4.33
N ALA A 67 -9.23 0.59 4.64
CA ALA A 67 -10.51 0.46 3.95
C ALA A 67 -10.40 0.81 2.46
N LEU A 68 -9.66 1.87 2.11
CA LEU A 68 -9.40 2.25 0.72
C LEU A 68 -8.64 1.15 -0.03
N ALA A 69 -7.53 0.68 0.53
CA ALA A 69 -6.71 -0.36 -0.07
C ALA A 69 -7.50 -1.68 -0.24
N ALA A 70 -8.27 -2.08 0.77
CA ALA A 70 -9.12 -3.27 0.70
C ALA A 70 -10.17 -3.16 -0.41
N GLY A 71 -10.86 -2.03 -0.55
CA GLY A 71 -11.85 -1.84 -1.61
C GLY A 71 -11.24 -1.86 -3.02
N LEU A 72 -10.06 -1.27 -3.19
CA LEU A 72 -9.34 -1.30 -4.47
C LEU A 72 -8.86 -2.71 -4.81
N ALA A 73 -8.31 -3.42 -3.82
CA ALA A 73 -7.79 -4.76 -3.99
C ALA A 73 -8.90 -5.79 -4.25
N GLU A 74 -10.04 -5.66 -3.57
CA GLU A 74 -11.23 -6.47 -3.85
C GLU A 74 -11.71 -6.27 -5.29
N SER A 75 -11.77 -5.01 -5.75
CA SER A 75 -12.16 -4.70 -7.12
C SER A 75 -11.17 -5.23 -8.17
N ALA A 76 -9.88 -5.35 -7.83
CA ALA A 76 -8.86 -5.83 -8.75
C ALA A 76 -8.79 -7.36 -8.81
N LEU A 77 -9.04 -8.02 -7.68
CA LEU A 77 -8.84 -9.46 -7.51
C LEU A 77 -10.14 -10.28 -7.58
N ASP A 78 -11.31 -9.64 -7.54
CA ASP A 78 -12.63 -10.30 -7.42
C ASP A 78 -12.73 -11.21 -6.17
N LYS A 79 -11.93 -10.93 -5.14
CA LYS A 79 -11.88 -11.65 -3.85
C LYS A 79 -11.48 -10.70 -2.74
N MET A 80 -11.73 -11.09 -1.49
CA MET A 80 -11.34 -10.32 -0.30
C MET A 80 -9.91 -10.66 0.13
N PRO A 81 -8.89 -9.83 -0.17
CA PRO A 81 -7.54 -10.05 0.36
C PRO A 81 -7.44 -9.59 1.82
N GLU A 82 -6.41 -10.09 2.51
CA GLU A 82 -5.99 -9.51 3.78
C GLU A 82 -5.16 -8.25 3.49
N VAL A 83 -5.44 -7.17 4.23
CA VAL A 83 -4.71 -5.89 4.10
C VAL A 83 -4.12 -5.50 5.44
N SER A 84 -2.81 -5.27 5.43
CA SER A 84 -2.05 -4.69 6.54
C SER A 84 -1.60 -3.29 6.19
N VAL A 85 -1.68 -2.38 7.16
CA VAL A 85 -1.21 -0.99 7.03
C VAL A 85 -0.33 -0.69 8.23
N VAL A 86 0.89 -0.27 7.95
CA VAL A 86 1.85 0.21 8.95
C VAL A 86 2.39 1.56 8.51
N THR A 87 2.97 2.32 9.42
CA THR A 87 3.71 3.52 9.03
C THR A 87 5.05 3.14 8.39
N TRP A 88 5.61 4.05 7.59
CA TRP A 88 6.95 3.90 7.00
C TRP A 88 8.02 3.59 8.06
N ASP A 89 7.98 4.30 9.19
CA ASP A 89 8.94 4.12 10.29
C ASP A 89 8.88 2.70 10.85
N GLU A 90 7.68 2.17 11.08
CA GLU A 90 7.49 0.79 11.54
C GLU A 90 7.97 -0.25 10.51
N TRP A 91 7.76 0.02 9.21
CA TRP A 91 8.19 -0.88 8.14
C TRP A 91 9.71 -0.89 7.95
N ASP A 92 10.36 0.27 7.94
CA ASP A 92 11.82 0.40 7.75
C ASP A 92 12.60 -0.28 8.88
N LEU A 93 12.13 -0.13 10.13
CA LEU A 93 12.70 -0.80 11.30
C LEU A 93 12.59 -2.33 11.23
N SER A 94 11.66 -2.86 10.43
CA SER A 94 11.47 -4.30 10.26
C SER A 94 12.54 -4.94 9.39
N GLY A 95 13.42 -4.16 8.75
CA GLY A 95 14.66 -4.61 8.10
C GLY A 95 14.45 -5.81 7.18
N GLN A 96 13.85 -5.59 6.01
CA GLN A 96 13.67 -6.64 5.01
C GLN A 96 15.01 -7.10 4.41
#